data_AF-A0A416HC37-F1
#
_entry.id   AF-A0A416HC37-F1
#
_cell.length_a   1.000
_cell.length_b   1.000
_cell.length_c   1.000
_cell.angle_alpha   90.00
_cell.angle_beta   90.00
_cell.angle_gamma   90.00
#
_symmetry.space_group_name_H-M   'P 1'
#
loop_
_entity.id
_entity.type
_entity.pdbx_description
1 polymer ?
#
loop_
_entity_poly.entity_id
_entity_poly.type
_entity_poly.pdbx_seq_one_letter_code
_entity_poly.pdbx_strand_id
1 'polypeptide(L)'
;MICNEAVAAGFMKINLYSNWANGAKGLLWWCANEQSHLEAPPMEKMLLTDEKAFEQEYFEVYKLAAGKALEGRYAVSANRYVGVTEHIGDDGVYAVLVNYSLAEQSSALTMKKGWFREAVLYGNPEMLEPGGMAILRIKENKR
;
A
#
# COMPACT_ATOMS: atom_id res chain seq x y z
N MET A 1 -1.81 -4.09 20.96
CA MET A 1 -2.52 -2.93 20.38
C MET A 1 -3.81 -2.72 21.16
N ILE A 2 -3.93 -1.62 21.90
CA ILE A 2 -5.19 -1.27 22.58
C ILE A 2 -6.09 -0.59 21.55
N CYS A 3 -6.95 -1.36 20.90
CA CYS A 3 -7.98 -0.88 19.97
C CYS A 3 -9.13 -1.89 19.93
N ASN A 4 -10.18 -1.60 19.15
CA ASN A 4 -11.26 -2.58 18.94
C ASN A 4 -10.81 -3.73 18.01
N GLU A 5 -11.45 -4.88 18.13
CA GLU A 5 -11.10 -6.09 17.35
C GLU A 5 -11.16 -5.87 15.84
N ALA A 6 -12.11 -5.07 15.34
CA ALA A 6 -12.26 -4.80 13.92
C ALA A 6 -11.05 -4.02 13.36
N VAL A 7 -10.56 -3.03 14.11
CA VAL A 7 -9.36 -2.25 13.76
C VAL A 7 -8.11 -3.12 13.83
N ALA A 8 -7.99 -3.96 14.86
CA ALA A 8 -6.88 -4.92 14.96
C ALA A 8 -6.87 -5.91 13.79
N ALA A 9 -8.03 -6.45 13.41
CA ALA A 9 -8.18 -7.36 12.28
C ALA A 9 -7.87 -6.68 10.95
N GLY A 10 -8.35 -5.45 10.74
CA GLY A 10 -8.04 -4.64 9.57
C GLY A 10 -6.55 -4.36 9.43
N PHE A 11 -5.90 -3.97 10.53
CA PHE A 11 -4.45 -3.79 10.57
C PHE A 11 -3.72 -5.09 10.20
N MET A 12 -4.11 -6.24 10.75
CA MET A 12 -3.50 -7.53 10.41
C MET A 12 -3.63 -7.85 8.91
N LYS A 13 -4.85 -7.70 8.36
CA LYS A 13 -5.16 -7.99 6.97
C LYS A 13 -4.25 -7.19 6.03
N ILE A 14 -4.15 -5.87 6.26
CA ILE A 14 -3.30 -4.97 5.47
C ILE A 14 -1.83 -5.40 5.53
N ASN A 15 -1.31 -5.71 6.72
CA ASN A 15 0.09 -6.09 6.89
C ASN A 15 0.41 -7.44 6.23
N LEU A 16 -0.50 -8.42 6.31
CA LEU A 16 -0.32 -9.70 5.62
C LEU A 16 -0.31 -9.53 4.10
N TYR A 17 -1.24 -8.73 3.57
CA TYR A 17 -1.28 -8.37 2.16
C TYR A 17 -0.03 -7.63 1.71
N SER A 18 0.42 -6.64 2.49
CA SER A 18 1.63 -5.88 2.21
C SER A 18 2.87 -6.79 2.20
N ASN A 19 3.00 -7.67 3.18
CA ASN A 19 4.12 -8.61 3.25
C ASN A 19 4.16 -9.57 2.06
N TRP A 20 3.02 -10.17 1.75
CA TRP A 20 2.91 -11.06 0.61
C TRP A 20 3.23 -10.33 -0.70
N ALA A 21 2.67 -9.13 -0.90
CA ALA A 21 2.89 -8.31 -2.08
C ALA A 21 4.35 -7.84 -2.24
N ASN A 22 5.10 -7.69 -1.15
CA ASN A 22 6.52 -7.31 -1.19
C ASN A 22 7.48 -8.51 -1.10
N GLY A 23 6.98 -9.75 -1.15
CA GLY A 23 7.82 -10.96 -1.08
C GLY A 23 8.48 -11.19 0.28
N ALA A 24 7.94 -10.57 1.35
CA ALA A 24 8.43 -10.78 2.70
C ALA A 24 8.04 -12.18 3.21
N LYS A 25 8.97 -12.88 3.87
CA LYS A 25 8.78 -14.27 4.32
C LYS A 25 7.90 -14.43 5.56
N GLY A 26 7.62 -13.35 6.27
CA GLY A 26 6.86 -13.38 7.51
C GLY A 26 6.63 -12.00 8.09
N LEU A 27 5.64 -11.89 8.96
CA LEU A 27 5.32 -10.68 9.71
C LEU A 27 5.75 -10.86 11.17
N LEU A 28 6.68 -10.04 11.64
CA LEU A 28 6.92 -9.89 13.07
C LEU A 28 6.08 -8.72 13.58
N TRP A 29 4.97 -9.02 14.27
CA TRP A 29 4.14 -8.00 14.88
C TRP A 29 4.70 -7.64 16.26
N TRP A 30 5.54 -6.61 16.30
CA TRP A 30 6.18 -6.17 17.55
C TRP A 30 5.21 -5.46 18.52
N CYS A 31 4.23 -4.68 18.03
CA CYS A 31 3.18 -4.02 18.83
C CYS A 31 2.07 -4.96 19.38
N ALA A 32 2.25 -6.28 19.28
CA ALA A 32 1.36 -7.26 19.89
C ALA A 32 1.68 -7.40 21.39
N ASN A 33 2.87 -6.96 21.80
CA ASN A 33 3.21 -6.77 23.20
C ASN A 33 2.43 -5.58 23.78
N GLU A 34 2.00 -5.70 25.03
CA GLU A 34 1.27 -4.67 25.77
C GLU A 34 2.20 -3.50 26.09
N GLN A 35 1.87 -2.27 25.65
CA GLN A 35 2.76 -1.10 25.74
C GLN A 35 2.34 -0.08 26.81
N SER A 36 1.28 -0.34 27.58
CA SER A 36 0.85 0.55 28.68
C SER A 36 1.90 0.79 29.77
N HIS A 37 2.94 -0.05 29.82
CA HIS A 37 4.06 0.09 30.76
C HIS A 37 5.17 1.03 30.26
N LEU A 38 5.10 1.56 29.03
CA LEU A 38 6.08 2.50 28.51
C LEU A 38 5.82 3.91 29.06
N GLU A 39 6.84 4.53 29.64
CA GLU A 39 6.75 5.87 30.26
C GLU A 39 6.82 7.03 29.24
N ALA A 40 7.22 6.73 28.00
CA ALA A 40 7.30 7.70 26.92
C ALA A 40 6.67 7.10 25.65
N PRO A 41 5.89 7.89 24.89
CA PRO A 41 5.43 7.47 23.58
C PRO A 41 6.64 7.28 22.63
N PRO A 42 6.52 6.40 21.61
CA PRO A 42 7.53 6.24 20.57
C PRO A 42 7.82 7.56 19.83
N MET A 43 8.81 7.52 18.92
CA MET A 43 9.51 8.68 18.35
C MET A 43 8.62 9.84 17.87
N GLU A 44 7.32 9.69 17.64
CA GLU A 44 6.39 10.76 17.27
C GLU A 44 6.05 11.76 18.38
N LYS A 45 6.71 11.75 19.55
CA LYS A 45 6.44 12.73 20.62
C LYS A 45 6.50 14.19 20.14
N MET A 46 7.36 14.51 19.16
CA MET A 46 7.44 15.86 18.58
C MET A 46 6.20 16.28 17.78
N LEU A 47 5.37 15.33 17.36
CA LEU A 47 4.16 15.58 16.60
C LEU A 47 2.92 15.74 17.51
N LEU A 48 2.99 15.30 18.77
CA LEU A 48 1.85 15.32 19.70
C LEU A 48 1.36 16.73 20.07
N THR A 49 2.22 17.74 19.95
CA THR A 49 1.87 19.13 20.27
C THR A 49 1.31 19.91 19.07
N ASP A 50 1.34 19.30 17.88
CA ASP A 50 0.81 19.90 16.65
C ASP A 50 -0.47 19.15 16.25
N GLU A 51 -1.61 19.80 16.47
CA GLU A 51 -2.94 19.26 16.14
C GLU A 51 -3.11 18.93 14.65
N LYS A 52 -2.27 19.51 13.78
CA LYS A 52 -2.30 19.31 12.32
C LYS A 52 -1.13 18.47 11.83
N ALA A 53 -0.32 17.89 12.72
CA ALA A 53 0.85 17.10 12.33
C ALA A 53 0.52 16.02 11.28
N PHE A 54 -0.65 15.40 11.37
CA PHE A 54 -1.07 14.33 10.45
C PHE A 54 -1.81 14.83 9.19
N GLU A 55 -2.05 16.15 9.08
CA GLU A 55 -2.63 16.78 7.89
C GLU A 55 -1.56 17.26 6.90
N GLN A 56 -0.30 17.30 7.33
CA GLN A 56 0.80 17.78 6.50
C GLN A 56 1.20 16.78 5.42
N GLU A 57 1.61 17.30 4.26
CA GLU A 57 2.00 16.52 3.08
C GLU A 57 3.45 15.99 3.21
N TYR A 58 3.81 15.39 4.35
CA TYR A 58 5.16 14.87 4.61
C TYR A 58 5.60 13.81 3.59
N PHE A 59 4.67 13.19 2.86
CA PHE A 59 5.00 12.18 1.85
C PHE A 59 5.66 12.76 0.58
N GLU A 60 5.57 14.06 0.33
CA GLU A 60 6.14 14.68 -0.88
C GLU A 60 7.67 14.52 -0.94
N VAL A 61 8.37 14.45 0.20
CA VAL A 61 9.81 14.14 0.22
C VAL A 61 10.11 12.74 -0.31
N TYR A 62 9.29 11.75 0.05
CA TYR A 62 9.44 10.38 -0.42
C TYR A 62 9.08 10.27 -1.90
N LYS A 63 8.07 11.01 -2.36
CA LYS A 63 7.71 11.09 -3.78
C LYS A 63 8.85 11.67 -4.61
N LEU A 64 9.50 12.73 -4.13
CA LEU A 64 10.69 13.30 -4.78
C LEU A 64 11.84 12.29 -4.81
N ALA A 65 12.15 11.66 -3.68
CA ALA A 65 13.23 10.68 -3.58
C ALA A 65 12.98 9.44 -4.46
N ALA A 66 11.73 8.99 -4.57
CA ALA A 66 11.32 7.84 -5.35
C ALA A 66 11.20 8.12 -6.85
N GLY A 67 11.23 9.38 -7.31
CA GLY A 67 10.93 9.77 -8.69
C GLY A 67 11.67 8.92 -9.75
N LYS A 68 13.00 8.77 -9.61
CA LYS A 68 13.80 7.94 -10.53
C LYS A 68 13.43 6.45 -10.49
N ALA A 69 13.09 5.93 -9.30
CA ALA A 69 12.67 4.54 -9.16
C ALA A 69 11.28 4.31 -9.81
N LEU A 70 10.41 5.32 -9.77
CA LEU A 70 9.07 5.26 -10.37
C LEU A 70 9.09 5.29 -11.91
N GLU A 71 10.10 5.91 -12.53
CA GLU A 71 10.26 5.92 -14.00
C GLU A 71 10.41 4.52 -14.61
N GLY A 72 10.99 3.58 -13.84
CA GLY A 72 11.19 2.20 -14.27
C GLY A 72 9.96 1.30 -14.20
N ARG A 73 8.91 1.76 -13.51
CA ARG A 73 7.71 0.97 -13.18
C ARG A 73 6.79 0.79 -14.39
N TYR A 74 6.08 -0.33 -14.44
CA TYR A 74 5.05 -0.62 -15.45
C TYR A 74 3.68 -0.05 -15.06
N ALA A 75 3.41 0.03 -13.75
CA ALA A 75 2.18 0.55 -13.18
C ALA A 75 2.43 1.27 -11.86
N VAL A 76 1.82 2.45 -11.73
CA VAL A 76 1.89 3.31 -10.55
C VAL A 76 0.49 3.82 -10.20
N SER A 77 0.21 4.02 -8.92
CA SER A 77 -1.03 4.67 -8.49
C SER A 77 -0.80 6.16 -8.29
N ALA A 78 -1.72 7.01 -8.76
CA ALA A 78 -1.77 8.42 -8.38
C ALA A 78 -2.43 8.63 -7.01
N ASN A 79 -3.04 7.60 -6.42
CA ASN A 79 -3.66 7.65 -5.11
C ASN A 79 -2.65 7.27 -4.02
N ARG A 80 -2.36 8.23 -3.13
CA ARG A 80 -1.40 8.05 -2.02
C ARG A 80 -1.76 6.94 -1.03
N TYR A 81 -3.02 6.53 -0.99
CA TYR A 81 -3.50 5.45 -0.12
C TYR A 81 -3.35 4.06 -0.74
N VAL A 82 -2.98 3.96 -2.02
CA VAL A 82 -2.90 2.69 -2.74
C VAL A 82 -1.45 2.39 -3.12
N GLY A 83 -0.87 1.37 -2.49
CA GLY A 83 0.45 0.89 -2.89
C GLY A 83 0.35 -0.11 -4.02
N VAL A 84 1.34 -0.08 -4.92
CA VAL A 84 1.46 -0.97 -6.07
C VAL A 84 2.78 -1.72 -6.00
N THR A 85 2.73 -3.05 -6.12
CA THR A 85 3.93 -3.89 -6.33
C THR A 85 3.80 -4.64 -7.65
N GLU A 86 4.94 -4.91 -8.27
CA GLU A 86 5.02 -5.54 -9.60
C GLU A 86 5.76 -6.87 -9.48
N HIS A 87 5.21 -7.89 -10.11
CA HIS A 87 5.76 -9.25 -10.12
C HIS A 87 5.84 -9.75 -11.55
N ILE A 88 7.03 -10.10 -12.01
CA ILE A 88 7.25 -10.57 -13.39
C ILE A 88 6.97 -12.07 -13.41
N GLY A 89 6.03 -12.49 -14.27
CA GLY A 89 5.77 -13.90 -14.57
C GLY A 89 5.97 -14.23 -16.04
N ASP A 90 5.81 -15.50 -16.38
CA ASP A 90 6.06 -16.02 -17.74
C ASP A 90 5.05 -15.49 -18.77
N ASP A 91 3.82 -15.21 -18.33
CA ASP A 91 2.69 -14.81 -19.17
C ASP A 91 2.30 -13.33 -19.03
N GLY A 92 3.09 -12.54 -18.31
CA GLY A 92 2.85 -11.10 -18.13
C GLY A 92 3.43 -10.54 -16.84
N VAL A 93 3.17 -9.27 -16.57
CA VAL A 93 3.49 -8.64 -15.29
C VAL A 93 2.22 -8.60 -14.44
N TYR A 94 2.34 -8.93 -13.16
CA TYR A 94 1.26 -8.85 -12.19
C TYR A 94 1.41 -7.60 -11.34
N ALA A 95 0.42 -6.71 -11.39
CA ALA A 95 0.34 -5.56 -10.52
C ALA A 95 -0.57 -5.89 -9.34
N VAL A 96 -0.01 -5.88 -8.13
CA VAL A 96 -0.74 -6.09 -6.88
C VAL A 96 -0.98 -4.74 -6.22
N LEU A 97 -2.25 -4.41 -6.01
CA LEU A 97 -2.73 -3.16 -5.46
C LEU A 97 -3.21 -3.39 -4.04
N VAL A 98 -2.75 -2.59 -3.07
CA VAL A 98 -3.18 -2.69 -1.67
C VAL A 98 -3.67 -1.32 -1.21
N ASN A 99 -4.90 -1.26 -0.68
CA ASN A 99 -5.45 -0.06 -0.04
C ASN A 99 -4.99 -0.01 1.42
N TYR A 100 -4.17 0.99 1.77
CA TYR A 100 -3.65 1.19 3.12
C TYR A 100 -4.53 2.11 3.98
N SER A 101 -5.71 2.50 3.49
CA SER A 101 -6.66 3.32 4.24
C SER A 101 -7.81 2.50 4.83
N LEU A 102 -8.52 3.12 5.78
CA LEU A 102 -9.76 2.60 6.36
C LEU A 102 -11.01 3.03 5.58
N ALA A 103 -10.83 3.66 4.42
CA ALA A 103 -11.89 4.05 3.52
C ALA A 103 -11.79 3.28 2.21
N GLU A 104 -12.88 3.22 1.46
CA GLU A 104 -12.85 2.73 0.09
C GLU A 104 -12.00 3.65 -0.79
N GLN A 105 -11.23 3.07 -1.71
CA GLN A 105 -10.34 3.82 -2.60
C GLN A 105 -10.44 3.33 -4.04
N SER A 106 -10.45 4.24 -5.01
CA SER A 106 -10.08 3.90 -6.38
C SER A 106 -8.55 3.77 -6.46
N SER A 107 -8.06 2.78 -7.20
CA SER A 107 -6.62 2.61 -7.40
C SER A 107 -5.97 3.75 -8.16
N ALA A 108 -6.73 4.56 -8.92
CA ALA A 108 -6.18 5.62 -9.79
C ALA A 108 -4.92 5.14 -10.56
N LEU A 109 -4.98 3.91 -11.08
CA LEU A 109 -3.82 3.24 -11.66
C LEU A 109 -3.45 3.88 -13.00
N THR A 110 -2.20 4.28 -13.12
CA THR A 110 -1.58 4.74 -14.36
C THR A 110 -0.58 3.71 -14.84
N MET A 111 -0.63 3.40 -16.13
CA MET A 111 0.27 2.43 -16.76
C MET A 111 1.31 3.12 -17.62
N LYS A 112 2.48 2.49 -17.72
CA LYS A 112 3.52 2.90 -18.66
C LYS A 112 2.96 2.90 -20.08
N LYS A 113 3.38 3.88 -20.89
CA LYS A 113 2.95 3.98 -22.29
C LYS A 113 3.24 2.66 -23.02
N GLY A 114 2.25 2.15 -23.75
CA GLY A 114 2.34 0.87 -24.45
C GLY A 114 1.95 -0.33 -23.60
N TRP A 115 1.62 -0.15 -22.33
CA TRP A 115 1.11 -1.21 -21.46
C TRP A 115 -0.39 -1.07 -21.23
N PHE A 116 -1.08 -2.19 -21.01
CA PHE A 116 -2.52 -2.22 -20.74
C PHE A 116 -2.88 -3.30 -19.72
N ARG A 117 -4.04 -3.10 -19.06
CA ARG A 117 -4.66 -4.09 -18.19
C ARG A 117 -5.28 -5.17 -19.07
N GLU A 118 -4.68 -6.36 -19.04
CA GLU A 118 -5.21 -7.51 -19.77
C GLU A 118 -6.35 -8.17 -18.98
N ALA A 119 -6.16 -8.38 -17.67
CA ALA A 119 -7.13 -9.04 -16.83
C ALA A 119 -7.12 -8.52 -15.39
N VAL A 120 -8.28 -8.59 -14.74
CA VAL A 120 -8.41 -8.50 -13.27
C VAL A 120 -8.53 -9.92 -12.76
N LEU A 121 -7.56 -10.36 -11.96
CA LEU A 121 -7.50 -11.72 -11.43
C LEU A 121 -8.16 -11.83 -10.05
N TYR A 122 -8.14 -10.74 -9.28
CA TYR A 122 -8.71 -10.68 -7.95
C TYR A 122 -9.10 -9.24 -7.60
N GLY A 123 -10.18 -9.08 -6.83
CA GLY A 123 -10.65 -7.79 -6.31
C GLY A 123 -11.20 -6.83 -7.38
N ASN A 124 -11.44 -5.58 -6.97
CA ASN A 124 -11.90 -4.52 -7.86
C ASN A 124 -10.95 -3.31 -7.78
N PRO A 125 -10.14 -3.03 -8.82
CA PRO A 125 -9.18 -1.92 -8.80
C PRO A 125 -9.85 -0.53 -8.83
N GLU A 126 -11.11 -0.44 -9.25
CA GLU A 126 -11.83 0.84 -9.26
C GLU A 126 -12.49 1.14 -7.92
N MET A 127 -12.64 0.12 -7.06
CA MET A 127 -13.35 0.17 -5.79
C MET A 127 -12.70 -0.81 -4.79
N LEU A 128 -11.51 -0.44 -4.29
CA LEU A 128 -10.79 -1.23 -3.29
C LEU A 128 -11.41 -1.00 -1.91
N GLU A 129 -11.89 -2.08 -1.30
CA GLU A 129 -12.38 -2.06 0.08
C GLU A 129 -11.33 -1.49 1.07
N PRO A 130 -11.75 -0.98 2.24
CA PRO A 130 -10.85 -0.67 3.34
C PRO A 130 -9.90 -1.84 3.65
N GLY A 131 -8.59 -1.60 3.59
CA GLY A 131 -7.59 -2.65 3.75
C GLY A 131 -7.62 -3.78 2.70
N GLY A 132 -8.29 -3.55 1.58
CA GLY A 132 -8.49 -4.50 0.50
C GLY A 132 -7.31 -4.59 -0.47
N MET A 133 -7.41 -5.56 -1.39
CA MET A 133 -6.41 -5.81 -2.43
C MET A 133 -7.09 -6.07 -3.78
N ALA A 134 -6.40 -5.73 -4.87
CA ALA A 134 -6.69 -6.26 -6.20
C ALA A 134 -5.41 -6.76 -6.88
N ILE A 135 -5.56 -7.74 -7.77
CA ILE A 135 -4.46 -8.30 -8.56
C ILE A 135 -4.84 -8.18 -10.03
N LEU A 136 -3.95 -7.55 -10.81
CA LEU A 136 -4.12 -7.33 -12.23
C LEU A 136 -3.00 -8.03 -12.99
N ARG A 137 -3.31 -8.61 -14.16
CA ARG A 137 -2.30 -8.97 -15.14
C ARG A 137 -2.22 -7.89 -16.20
N ILE A 138 -1.00 -7.43 -16.47
CA ILE A 138 -0.71 -6.31 -17.36
C ILE A 138 0.29 -6.77 -18.43
N LYS A 139 0.12 -6.26 -19.64
CA LYS A 139 0.95 -6.65 -20.80
C LYS A 139 1.37 -5.44 -21.61
N GLU A 140 2.49 -5.60 -22.29
CA GLU A 140 2.90 -4.70 -23.35
C GLU A 140 2.09 -4.99 -24.62
N ASN A 141 1.67 -3.93 -25.30
CA ASN A 141 1.07 -3.98 -26.61
C ASN A 141 2.17 -4.32 -27.62
N LYS A 142 2.33 -5.61 -27.92
CA LYS A 142 3.21 -6.06 -29.00
C LYS A 142 2.60 -5.59 -30.32
N ARG A 143 3.17 -4.53 -30.90
CA ARG A 143 2.93 -4.19 -32.30
C ARG A 143 3.51 -5.26 -33.21
#